data_AF-R5L116-F1
#
_entry.id   AF-R5L116-F1
#
_cell.length_a   1.000
_cell.length_b   1.000
_cell.length_c   1.000
_cell.angle_alpha   90.00
_cell.angle_beta   90.00
_cell.angle_gamma   90.00
#
_symmetry.space_group_name_H-M   'P 1'
#
loop_
_entity.id
_entity.type
_entity.pdbx_description
1 polymer ?
#
loop_
_entity_poly.entity_id
_entity_poly.type
_entity_poly.pdbx_seq_one_letter_code
_entity_poly.pdbx_strand_id
1 'polypeptide(L)'
;MNFDLVPRRYRVTDEQIDDGDFQAIVTPLWWEVSIYDGETEMYDSLDRFTDQQKYVWAIQWYYSEVENGGHDQFFYNDTGIVWELALEGLRVIGCSTFAAILEEAVQRIGGYPSKDREARWHEMSMHNADFSDLDMKFYDREHELEQYLRDYVRRNREYLIFDGIVHFPEDYAPDEYEFDE
;
A
#
# COMPACT_ATOMS: atom_id res chain seq x y z
N MET A 1 -16.32 -5.21 -11.09
CA MET A 1 -17.21 -6.34 -10.74
C MET A 1 -17.91 -5.94 -9.47
N ASN A 2 -19.25 -6.05 -9.40
CA ASN A 2 -19.95 -5.92 -8.12
C ASN A 2 -19.76 -7.25 -7.41
N PHE A 3 -18.84 -7.30 -6.46
CA PHE A 3 -18.73 -8.45 -5.57
C PHE A 3 -19.78 -8.25 -4.47
N ASP A 4 -20.58 -9.28 -4.20
CA ASP A 4 -21.36 -9.30 -2.98
C ASP A 4 -20.37 -9.40 -1.82
N LEU A 5 -20.30 -8.34 -1.02
CA LEU A 5 -19.39 -8.26 0.12
C LEU A 5 -20.05 -8.86 1.35
N VAL A 6 -19.33 -9.75 2.05
CA VAL A 6 -19.77 -10.39 3.29
C VAL A 6 -18.97 -9.85 4.47
N PRO A 7 -19.63 -9.43 5.57
CA PRO A 7 -18.92 -8.97 6.76
C PRO A 7 -18.32 -10.16 7.51
N ARG A 8 -17.03 -10.09 7.81
CA ARG A 8 -16.32 -11.02 8.70
C ARG A 8 -15.56 -10.26 9.76
N ARG A 9 -15.59 -10.77 11.00
CA ARG A 9 -14.68 -10.26 12.03
C ARG A 9 -13.27 -10.70 11.67
N TYR A 10 -12.37 -9.74 11.54
CA TYR A 10 -10.96 -9.98 11.26
C TYR A 10 -10.12 -9.41 12.39
N ARG A 11 -9.12 -10.18 12.81
CA ARG A 11 -8.18 -9.75 13.84
C ARG A 11 -6.75 -9.99 13.37
N VAL A 12 -5.94 -8.94 13.41
CA VAL A 12 -4.49 -9.04 13.25
C VAL A 12 -3.91 -9.49 14.59
N THR A 13 -3.19 -10.61 14.59
CA THR A 13 -2.63 -11.20 15.81
C THR A 13 -1.18 -10.76 16.04
N ASP A 14 -0.72 -10.93 17.28
CA ASP A 14 0.68 -10.70 17.62
C ASP A 14 1.64 -11.62 16.87
N GLU A 15 1.24 -12.87 16.66
CA GLU A 15 2.03 -13.86 15.90
C GLU A 15 2.23 -13.40 14.45
N GLN A 16 1.18 -12.90 13.78
CA GLN A 16 1.28 -12.36 12.42
C GLN A 16 2.21 -11.14 12.35
N ILE A 17 2.18 -10.27 13.37
CA ILE A 17 3.09 -9.12 13.47
C ILE A 17 4.54 -9.60 13.68
N ASP A 18 4.75 -10.57 14.57
CA ASP A 18 6.08 -11.11 14.89
C ASP A 18 6.70 -11.83 13.69
N ASP A 19 5.89 -12.58 12.93
CA ASP A 19 6.28 -13.27 11.70
C ASP A 19 6.45 -12.30 10.52
N GLY A 20 6.02 -11.04 10.66
CA GLY A 20 6.02 -10.05 9.59
C GLY A 20 5.16 -10.49 8.40
N ASP A 21 3.98 -11.05 8.69
CA ASP A 21 2.96 -11.35 7.69
C ASP A 21 2.28 -10.04 7.27
N PHE A 22 2.93 -9.34 6.33
CA PHE A 22 2.42 -8.06 5.84
C PHE A 22 1.05 -8.18 5.20
N GLN A 23 0.76 -9.32 4.56
CA GLN A 23 -0.54 -9.54 3.94
C GLN A 23 -1.64 -9.55 5.01
N ALA A 24 -1.46 -10.29 6.10
CA ALA A 24 -2.42 -10.28 7.20
C ALA A 24 -2.60 -8.89 7.81
N ILE A 25 -1.50 -8.16 8.02
CA ILE A 25 -1.51 -6.81 8.60
C ILE A 25 -2.30 -5.82 7.73
N VAL A 26 -2.12 -5.86 6.41
CA VAL A 26 -2.79 -4.92 5.50
C VAL A 26 -4.16 -5.38 5.03
N THR A 27 -4.54 -6.64 5.27
CA THR A 27 -5.83 -7.21 4.84
C THR A 27 -7.03 -6.33 5.20
N PRO A 28 -7.15 -5.77 6.43
CA PRO A 28 -8.26 -4.87 6.74
C PRO A 28 -8.33 -3.64 5.83
N LEU A 29 -7.18 -3.06 5.47
CA LEU A 29 -7.12 -1.87 4.60
C LEU A 29 -7.31 -2.27 3.15
N TRP A 30 -6.83 -3.44 2.75
CA TRP A 30 -6.93 -3.97 1.39
C TRP A 30 -8.37 -4.10 0.91
N TRP A 31 -9.29 -4.46 1.82
CA TRP A 31 -10.69 -4.69 1.49
C TRP A 31 -11.60 -3.50 1.79
N GLU A 32 -11.16 -2.57 2.63
CA GLU A 32 -12.01 -1.48 3.11
C GLU A 32 -11.65 -0.11 2.55
N VAL A 33 -10.43 0.04 2.03
CA VAL A 33 -10.00 1.30 1.44
C VAL A 33 -10.15 1.22 -0.08
N SER A 34 -11.02 2.07 -0.63
CA SER A 34 -11.15 2.18 -2.09
C SER A 34 -10.07 3.11 -2.65
N ILE A 35 -9.24 2.57 -3.55
CA ILE A 35 -8.34 3.37 -4.40
C ILE A 35 -8.97 3.75 -5.74
N TYR A 36 -10.19 3.27 -6.02
CA TYR A 36 -10.85 3.39 -7.32
C TYR A 36 -11.87 4.53 -7.37
N ASP A 37 -12.39 4.95 -6.22
CA ASP A 37 -13.45 5.96 -6.10
C ASP A 37 -12.90 7.38 -5.86
N GLY A 38 -11.58 7.55 -5.99
CA GLY A 38 -10.90 8.84 -5.91
C GLY A 38 -10.36 9.19 -4.52
N GLU A 39 -9.70 10.34 -4.44
CA GLU A 39 -8.88 10.73 -3.28
C GLU A 39 -9.72 10.92 -2.01
N THR A 40 -10.87 11.58 -2.12
CA THR A 40 -11.75 11.82 -0.97
C THR A 40 -12.25 10.52 -0.37
N GLU A 41 -12.78 9.60 -1.17
CA GLU A 41 -13.27 8.31 -0.68
C GLU A 41 -12.14 7.47 -0.07
N MET A 42 -10.96 7.50 -0.68
CA MET A 42 -9.78 6.83 -0.14
C MET A 42 -9.43 7.35 1.26
N TYR A 43 -9.32 8.66 1.45
CA TYR A 43 -8.97 9.24 2.75
C TYR A 43 -10.08 9.08 3.80
N ASP A 44 -11.35 9.25 3.41
CA ASP A 44 -12.50 9.00 4.30
C ASP A 44 -12.50 7.55 4.79
N SER A 45 -12.14 6.58 3.93
CA SER A 45 -12.01 5.17 4.31
C SER A 45 -10.80 4.90 5.21
N LEU A 46 -9.73 5.69 5.06
CA LEU A 46 -8.50 5.57 5.85
C LEU A 46 -8.65 6.14 7.27
N ASP A 47 -9.62 7.02 7.54
CA ASP A 47 -9.76 7.77 8.81
C ASP A 47 -9.83 6.88 10.07
N ARG A 48 -10.37 5.67 9.94
CA ARG A 48 -10.50 4.71 11.05
C ARG A 48 -9.25 3.88 11.31
N PHE A 49 -8.21 4.00 10.48
CA PHE A 49 -6.96 3.27 10.59
C PHE A 49 -5.85 4.16 11.15
N THR A 50 -4.86 3.54 11.80
CA THR A 50 -3.69 4.26 12.32
C THR A 50 -2.74 4.63 11.19
N ASP A 51 -1.94 5.69 11.35
CA ASP A 51 -0.96 6.06 10.32
C ASP A 51 0.05 4.93 10.05
N GLN A 52 0.40 4.16 11.07
CA GLN A 52 1.24 2.97 10.96
C GLN A 52 0.64 1.94 10.00
N GLN A 53 -0.67 1.68 10.09
CA GLN A 53 -1.37 0.78 9.17
C GLN A 53 -1.40 1.35 7.75
N LYS A 54 -1.70 2.65 7.61
CA LYS A 54 -1.75 3.34 6.30
C LYS A 54 -0.41 3.26 5.58
N TYR A 55 0.70 3.49 6.28
CA TYR A 55 2.03 3.43 5.69
C TYR A 55 2.41 2.02 5.22
N VAL A 56 2.16 0.99 6.04
CA VAL A 56 2.44 -0.39 5.63
C VAL A 56 1.59 -0.75 4.39
N TRP A 57 0.30 -0.41 4.40
CA TRP A 57 -0.61 -0.65 3.27
C TRP A 57 -0.18 0.07 1.98
N ALA A 58 0.13 1.37 2.05
CA ALA A 58 0.54 2.13 0.88
C ALA A 58 1.87 1.63 0.30
N ILE A 59 2.82 1.24 1.16
CA ILE A 59 4.09 0.64 0.72
C ILE A 59 3.85 -0.73 0.09
N GLN A 60 2.95 -1.56 0.64
CA GLN A 60 2.60 -2.86 0.04
C GLN A 60 1.95 -2.71 -1.33
N TRP A 61 1.06 -1.72 -1.54
CA TRP A 61 0.54 -1.40 -2.86
C TRP A 61 1.64 -0.98 -3.84
N TYR A 62 2.49 -0.04 -3.42
CA TYR A 62 3.62 0.41 -4.22
C TYR A 62 4.54 -0.76 -4.61
N TYR A 63 4.92 -1.59 -3.64
CA TYR A 63 5.75 -2.76 -3.87
C TYR A 63 5.11 -3.74 -4.86
N SER A 64 3.84 -4.10 -4.64
CA SER A 64 3.11 -5.05 -5.48
C SER A 64 3.03 -4.59 -6.94
N GLU A 65 2.78 -3.30 -7.20
CA GLU A 65 2.69 -2.78 -8.55
C GLU A 65 4.05 -2.73 -9.25
N VAL A 66 5.10 -2.28 -8.55
CA VAL A 66 6.46 -2.20 -9.13
C VAL A 66 7.02 -3.60 -9.39
N GLU A 67 6.78 -4.57 -8.53
CA GLU A 67 7.16 -5.97 -8.76
C GLU A 67 6.46 -6.56 -9.99
N ASN A 68 5.18 -6.22 -10.19
CA ASN A 68 4.40 -6.79 -11.29
C ASN A 68 4.66 -6.13 -12.65
N GLY A 69 4.94 -4.83 -12.69
CA GLY A 69 5.05 -4.08 -13.94
C GLY A 69 5.86 -2.79 -13.88
N GLY A 70 6.70 -2.62 -12.85
CA GLY A 70 7.54 -1.45 -12.66
C GLY A 70 6.76 -0.20 -12.25
N HIS A 71 7.48 0.92 -12.13
CA HIS A 71 6.86 2.21 -11.81
C HIS A 71 5.87 2.67 -12.89
N ASP A 72 6.04 2.24 -14.14
CA ASP A 72 5.05 2.48 -15.20
C ASP A 72 3.69 1.94 -14.80
N GLN A 73 3.60 0.69 -14.34
CA GLN A 73 2.34 0.10 -13.89
C GLN A 73 1.79 0.83 -12.66
N PHE A 74 2.65 1.12 -11.68
CA PHE A 74 2.25 1.80 -10.45
C PHE A 74 1.57 3.15 -10.71
N PHE A 75 2.15 4.01 -11.55
CA PHE A 75 1.59 5.33 -11.86
C PHE A 75 0.45 5.29 -12.88
N TYR A 76 0.48 4.32 -13.80
CA TYR A 76 -0.57 4.12 -14.79
C TYR A 76 -1.88 3.61 -14.16
N ASN A 77 -1.81 2.73 -13.17
CA ASN A 77 -2.99 2.18 -12.51
C ASN A 77 -3.60 3.17 -11.49
N ASP A 78 -4.79 2.82 -10.97
CA ASP A 78 -5.45 3.59 -9.90
C ASP A 78 -4.58 3.67 -8.64
N THR A 79 -3.76 2.64 -8.40
CA THR A 79 -2.77 2.55 -7.32
C THR A 79 -1.84 3.74 -7.21
N GLY A 80 -1.57 4.44 -8.32
CA GLY A 80 -0.77 5.67 -8.30
C GLY A 80 -1.31 6.71 -7.31
N ILE A 81 -2.60 6.67 -6.95
CA ILE A 81 -3.20 7.55 -5.95
C ILE A 81 -2.50 7.50 -4.58
N VAL A 82 -1.94 6.35 -4.20
CA VAL A 82 -1.30 6.15 -2.88
C VAL A 82 0.14 6.68 -2.79
N TRP A 83 0.68 7.27 -3.87
CA TRP A 83 2.10 7.63 -3.97
C TRP A 83 2.62 8.48 -2.80
N GLU A 84 1.82 9.43 -2.30
CA GLU A 84 2.22 10.29 -1.18
C GLU A 84 2.32 9.52 0.13
N LEU A 85 1.32 8.68 0.43
CA LEU A 85 1.32 7.83 1.62
C LEU A 85 2.47 6.81 1.58
N ALA A 86 2.75 6.25 0.39
CA ALA A 86 3.87 5.34 0.20
C ALA A 86 5.21 6.07 0.42
N LEU A 87 5.39 7.26 -0.16
CA LEU A 87 6.61 8.05 0.00
C LEU A 87 6.83 8.50 1.44
N GLU A 88 5.79 8.99 2.10
CA GLU A 88 5.83 9.36 3.51
C GLU A 88 6.15 8.14 4.39
N GLY A 89 5.47 7.01 4.14
CA GLY A 89 5.73 5.76 4.84
C GLY A 89 7.19 5.32 4.71
N LEU A 90 7.74 5.33 3.49
CA LEU A 90 9.15 4.97 3.23
C LEU A 90 10.13 5.85 4.04
N ARG A 91 9.81 7.15 4.18
CA ARG A 91 10.58 8.08 5.02
C ARG A 91 10.43 7.76 6.51
N VAL A 92 9.22 7.50 6.97
CA VAL A 92 8.91 7.19 8.38
C VAL A 92 9.57 5.88 8.82
N ILE A 93 9.57 4.84 7.99
CA ILE A 93 10.24 3.57 8.31
C ILE A 93 11.77 3.68 8.22
N GLY A 94 12.29 4.78 7.66
CA GLY A 94 13.72 5.03 7.51
C GLY A 94 14.35 4.37 6.28
N CYS A 95 13.56 3.87 5.33
CA CYS A 95 14.06 3.24 4.11
C CYS A 95 14.41 4.31 3.06
N SER A 96 15.49 5.06 3.33
CA SER A 96 15.91 6.20 2.50
C SER A 96 16.18 5.84 1.04
N THR A 97 16.66 4.61 0.78
CA THR A 97 16.91 4.11 -0.57
C THR A 97 15.62 4.11 -1.41
N PHE A 98 14.57 3.47 -0.90
CA PHE A 98 13.28 3.36 -1.61
C PHE A 98 12.53 4.68 -1.62
N ALA A 99 12.63 5.47 -0.54
CA ALA A 99 12.10 6.84 -0.54
C ALA A 99 12.71 7.68 -1.66
N ALA A 100 14.03 7.59 -1.89
CA ALA A 100 14.71 8.30 -2.96
C ALA A 100 14.33 7.79 -4.36
N ILE A 101 14.11 6.47 -4.51
CA ILE A 101 13.64 5.88 -5.77
C ILE A 101 12.25 6.43 -6.12
N LEU A 102 11.30 6.35 -5.19
CA LEU A 102 9.93 6.83 -5.42
C LEU A 102 9.88 8.35 -5.58
N GLU A 103 10.67 9.11 -4.81
CA GLU A 103 10.77 10.56 -4.97
C GLU A 103 11.29 10.96 -6.34
N GLU A 104 12.33 10.29 -6.85
CA GLU A 104 12.84 10.52 -8.21
C GLU A 104 11.79 10.15 -9.27
N ALA A 105 11.07 9.04 -9.09
CA ALA A 105 9.99 8.66 -10.01
C ALA A 105 8.87 9.72 -10.04
N VAL A 106 8.48 10.24 -8.87
CA VAL A 106 7.54 11.35 -8.72
C VAL A 106 8.04 12.62 -9.45
N GLN A 107 9.33 12.95 -9.33
CA GLN A 107 9.92 14.10 -10.03
C GLN A 107 9.87 13.95 -11.56
N ARG A 108 10.05 12.74 -12.08
CA ARG A 108 9.97 12.45 -13.53
C ARG A 108 8.58 12.64 -14.12
N ILE A 109 7.54 12.72 -13.29
CA ILE A 109 6.14 12.94 -13.71
C ILE A 109 5.69 14.37 -13.36
N GLY A 110 6.63 15.27 -13.05
CA GLY A 110 6.33 16.68 -12.75
C GLY A 110 6.31 17.03 -11.26
N GLY A 111 6.71 16.10 -10.38
CA GLY A 111 6.96 16.35 -8.96
C GLY A 111 5.73 16.32 -8.06
N TYR A 112 4.52 16.36 -8.63
CA TYR A 112 3.27 16.20 -7.89
C TYR A 112 2.23 15.47 -8.77
N PRO A 113 2.39 14.15 -9.01
CA PRO A 113 1.47 13.37 -9.82
C PRO A 113 0.04 13.50 -9.32
N SER A 114 -0.89 13.73 -10.25
CA SER A 114 -2.32 13.85 -9.97
C SER A 114 -2.85 12.62 -9.22
N LYS A 115 -3.93 12.78 -8.45
CA LYS A 115 -4.67 11.65 -7.87
C LYS A 115 -5.68 11.04 -8.85
N ASP A 116 -6.07 11.82 -9.86
CA ASP A 116 -6.86 11.35 -10.98
C ASP A 116 -5.97 10.57 -11.98
N ARG A 117 -6.43 9.39 -12.38
CA ARG A 117 -5.66 8.46 -13.21
C ARG A 117 -5.43 9.00 -14.63
N GLU A 118 -6.46 9.56 -15.26
CA GLU A 118 -6.33 10.06 -16.64
C GLU A 118 -5.42 11.30 -16.69
N ALA A 119 -5.53 12.19 -15.70
CA ALA A 119 -4.61 13.31 -15.54
C ALA A 119 -3.16 12.83 -15.35
N ARG A 120 -2.91 11.80 -14.53
CA ARG A 120 -1.55 11.21 -14.40
C ARG A 120 -1.02 10.68 -15.72
N TRP A 121 -1.85 10.04 -16.55
CA TRP A 121 -1.39 9.57 -17.86
C TRP A 121 -0.91 10.72 -18.74
N HIS A 122 -1.60 11.85 -18.71
CA HIS A 122 -1.17 13.06 -19.41
C HIS A 122 0.15 13.62 -18.85
N GLU A 123 0.35 13.59 -17.54
CA GLU A 123 1.61 14.01 -16.90
C GLU A 123 2.77 13.09 -17.31
N MET A 124 2.59 11.76 -17.23
CA MET A 124 3.59 10.77 -17.66
C MET A 124 3.98 11.00 -19.13
N SER A 125 2.99 11.23 -19.99
CA SER A 125 3.20 11.50 -21.41
C SER A 125 3.91 12.83 -21.66
N MET A 126 3.47 13.92 -21.01
CA MET A 126 4.08 15.25 -21.16
C MET A 126 5.54 15.27 -20.73
N HIS A 127 5.88 14.56 -19.66
CA HIS A 127 7.23 14.52 -19.14
C HIS A 127 8.12 13.48 -19.82
N ASN A 128 7.58 12.67 -20.74
CA ASN A 128 8.26 11.51 -21.35
C ASN A 128 8.89 10.63 -20.26
N ALA A 129 8.08 10.29 -19.25
CA ALA A 129 8.56 9.54 -18.10
C ALA A 129 9.15 8.18 -18.54
N ASP A 130 10.30 7.86 -17.98
CA ASP A 130 11.01 6.58 -18.13
C ASP A 130 11.47 6.23 -16.72
N PHE A 131 11.22 5.00 -16.28
CA PHE A 131 11.59 4.54 -14.94
C PHE A 131 12.51 3.33 -14.96
N SER A 132 12.97 2.91 -16.14
CA SER A 132 13.73 1.66 -16.30
C SER A 132 14.97 1.56 -15.39
N ASP A 133 15.69 2.66 -15.18
CA ASP A 133 16.83 2.69 -14.25
C ASP A 133 16.42 2.68 -12.76
N LEU A 134 15.22 3.17 -12.44
CA LEU A 134 14.66 3.14 -11.09
C LEU A 134 14.14 1.75 -10.75
N ASP A 135 13.46 1.10 -11.70
CA ASP A 135 13.01 -0.29 -11.58
C ASP A 135 14.20 -1.21 -11.33
N MET A 136 15.28 -1.09 -12.11
CA MET A 136 16.51 -1.87 -11.87
C MET A 136 17.07 -1.64 -10.46
N LYS A 137 17.13 -0.39 -9.98
CA LYS A 137 17.62 -0.09 -8.62
C LYS A 137 16.71 -0.66 -7.53
N PHE A 138 15.40 -0.69 -7.79
CA PHE A 138 14.40 -1.24 -6.89
C PHE A 138 14.62 -2.75 -6.74
N TYR A 139 14.66 -3.49 -7.86
CA TYR A 139 14.82 -4.94 -7.86
C TYR A 139 16.15 -5.39 -7.26
N ASP A 140 17.24 -4.65 -7.49
CA ASP A 140 18.55 -4.95 -6.90
C ASP A 140 18.56 -4.89 -5.36
N ARG A 141 17.53 -4.30 -4.73
CA ARG A 141 17.51 -3.96 -3.30
C ARG A 141 16.23 -4.34 -2.57
N GLU A 142 15.35 -5.15 -3.18
CA GLU A 142 14.05 -5.55 -2.61
C GLU A 142 14.14 -6.02 -1.15
N HIS A 143 15.18 -6.80 -0.81
CA HIS A 143 15.40 -7.34 0.53
C HIS A 143 15.65 -6.25 1.59
N GLU A 144 16.17 -5.08 1.19
CA GLU A 144 16.34 -3.95 2.11
C GLU A 144 14.96 -3.46 2.58
N LEU A 145 14.02 -3.24 1.66
CA LEU A 145 12.68 -2.75 1.98
C LEU A 145 11.95 -3.71 2.91
N GLU A 146 12.00 -5.02 2.61
CA GLU A 146 11.37 -6.05 3.43
C GLU A 146 11.89 -5.99 4.88
N GLN A 147 13.22 -5.86 5.06
CA GLN A 147 13.81 -5.76 6.39
C GLN A 147 13.34 -4.52 7.15
N TYR A 148 13.31 -3.35 6.51
CA TYR A 148 12.81 -2.11 7.13
C TYR A 148 11.34 -2.22 7.53
N LEU A 149 10.50 -2.83 6.68
CA LEU A 149 9.09 -3.07 7.00
C LEU A 149 8.92 -4.02 8.19
N ARG A 150 9.65 -5.14 8.24
CA ARG A 150 9.59 -6.11 9.36
C ARG A 150 9.94 -5.42 10.68
N ASP A 151 11.01 -4.64 10.66
CA ASP A 151 11.48 -3.86 11.79
C ASP A 151 10.47 -2.81 12.24
N TYR A 152 9.88 -2.07 11.29
CA TYR A 152 8.87 -1.07 11.57
C TYR A 152 7.61 -1.68 12.19
N VAL A 153 7.14 -2.79 11.63
CA VAL A 153 5.95 -3.52 12.09
C VAL A 153 6.12 -3.97 13.54
N ARG A 154 7.24 -4.61 13.87
CA ARG A 154 7.52 -5.08 15.24
C ARG A 154 7.63 -3.93 16.25
N ARG A 155 8.27 -2.81 15.86
CA ARG A 155 8.42 -1.63 16.73
C ARG A 155 7.09 -0.91 16.98
N ASN A 156 6.14 -1.00 16.06
CA ASN A 156 4.87 -0.29 16.11
C ASN A 156 3.67 -1.21 16.36
N ARG A 157 3.90 -2.40 16.93
CA ARG A 157 2.90 -3.46 17.07
C ARG A 157 1.55 -2.99 17.61
N GLU A 158 1.55 -2.13 18.63
CA GLU A 158 0.34 -1.67 19.30
C GLU A 158 -0.58 -0.85 18.39
N TYR A 159 -0.02 -0.24 17.34
CA TYR A 159 -0.76 0.53 16.34
C TYR A 159 -1.20 -0.32 15.14
N LEU A 160 -0.69 -1.53 15.01
CA LEU A 160 -0.97 -2.43 13.88
C LEU A 160 -2.01 -3.50 14.22
N ILE A 161 -2.29 -3.72 15.52
CA ILE A 161 -3.41 -4.56 15.94
C ILE A 161 -4.72 -3.97 15.41
N PHE A 162 -5.46 -4.78 14.68
CA PHE A 162 -6.82 -4.52 14.23
C PHE A 162 -7.72 -5.61 14.79
N ASP A 163 -8.90 -5.24 15.28
CA ASP A 163 -9.99 -6.15 15.62
C ASP A 163 -11.31 -5.46 15.26
N GLY A 164 -11.95 -5.93 14.19
CA GLY A 164 -13.13 -5.27 13.65
C GLY A 164 -13.79 -6.07 12.54
N ILE A 165 -14.86 -5.50 11.98
CA ILE A 165 -15.54 -6.06 10.82
C ILE A 165 -14.85 -5.57 9.55
N VAL A 166 -14.58 -6.51 8.64
CA VAL A 166 -14.05 -6.28 7.29
C VAL A 166 -14.99 -6.96 6.29
N HIS A 167 -15.23 -6.31 5.15
CA HIS A 167 -16.15 -6.70 4.11
C HIS A 167 -15.37 -7.32 2.96
N PHE A 168 -15.41 -8.64 2.88
CA PHE A 168 -14.68 -9.40 1.88
C PHE A 168 -15.60 -9.77 0.72
N PRO A 169 -15.12 -9.88 -0.52
CA PRO A 169 -15.80 -10.70 -1.52
C PRO A 169 -15.94 -12.13 -0.99
N GLU A 170 -17.07 -12.78 -1.26
CA GLU A 170 -17.41 -14.11 -0.69
C GLU A 170 -16.27 -15.14 -0.83
N ASP A 171 -15.60 -15.20 -1.99
CA ASP A 171 -14.51 -16.14 -2.26
C ASP A 171 -13.21 -15.88 -1.47
N TYR A 172 -13.07 -14.69 -0.89
CA TYR A 172 -11.89 -14.26 -0.11
C TYR A 172 -12.19 -14.08 1.36
N ALA A 173 -13.46 -14.25 1.77
CA ALA A 173 -13.86 -14.17 3.16
C ALA A 173 -13.20 -15.32 3.93
N PRO A 174 -12.46 -15.04 5.02
CA PRO A 174 -12.01 -16.11 5.89
C PRO A 174 -13.23 -16.88 6.39
N ASP A 175 -13.08 -18.20 6.55
CA ASP A 175 -14.09 -19.01 7.23
C ASP A 175 -14.44 -18.35 8.58
N GLU A 176 -15.69 -18.52 9.03
CA GLU A 176 -16.09 -18.16 10.40
C GLU A 176 -15.34 -19.06 11.39
N TYR A 177 -14.05 -18.82 11.61
CA TYR A 177 -13.35 -19.37 12.74
C TYR A 177 -13.83 -18.58 13.95
N GLU A 178 -14.55 -19.28 14.84
CA GLU A 178 -14.80 -18.86 16.20
C GLU A 178 -13.44 -18.45 16.79
N PHE A 179 -13.18 -17.14 16.86
CA PHE A 179 -12.19 -16.63 17.79
C PHE A 179 -12.79 -16.94 19.17
N ASP A 180 -12.50 -18.14 19.68
CA ASP A 180 -12.91 -18.60 21.00
C ASP A 180 -12.63 -17.48 22.03
N GLU A 181 -13.64 -17.26 22.87
CA GLU A 181 -13.80 -16.17 23.86
C GLU A 181 -12.55 -15.80 24.68
#